data_AF-A0A3B4ZV99-F1
#
_entry.id   AF-A0A3B4ZV99-F1
#
_cell.length_a   1.000
_cell.length_b   1.000
_cell.length_c   1.000
_cell.angle_alpha   90.00
_cell.angle_beta   90.00
_cell.angle_gamma   90.00
#
_symmetry.space_group_name_H-M   'P 1'
#
loop_
_entity.id
_entity.type
_entity.pdbx_description
1 polymer ?
#
loop_
_entity_poly.entity_id
_entity_poly.type
_entity_poly.pdbx_seq_one_letter_code
_entity_poly.pdbx_strand_id
1 'polypeptide(L)'
;MEDASLFTLSQKRCGPAPLGLSQPIGSLRRLVYKLRKMLMLEQLLAEDQPKQHVDRAAAMDHSKHSRNTSTDKKDSGDTGGSVLNGHFDGMVTRAPGGTGRSSAAPAAEPGSRVAAAGVMESWRDERTRSVEDNEMSLPSLAAAYTTILRGLGEDPQRQGLLKTPWRAATAMQFFTKGYQEKIIDVLNDAIFDEDHDEMVIVKDIDMFSMCEHHLVPIFGRVHIGYLPNKRVLGLSKLARIVEIYSRRLQVQERLTKQIAVAITEALQPTGVGVVIEATHMCMVMRGVQKMNSKTVTSTMLGVFREDPKTRDEFLTLIRS
;
A
#
# COMPACT_ATOMS: atom_id res chain seq x y z
N MET A 1 22.62 97.46 -15.03
CA MET A 1 24.02 97.13 -15.30
C MET A 1 24.40 96.07 -14.29
N GLU A 2 24.54 94.78 -14.56
CA GLU A 2 24.37 93.81 -15.65
C GLU A 2 24.72 92.50 -14.89
N ASP A 3 23.83 91.54 -14.64
CA ASP A 3 23.22 90.53 -15.51
C ASP A 3 24.16 89.41 -15.98
N ALA A 4 23.56 88.23 -16.26
CA ALA A 4 24.06 87.05 -17.00
C ALA A 4 24.90 85.99 -16.22
N SER A 5 24.42 84.75 -16.01
CA SER A 5 24.02 83.63 -16.91
C SER A 5 25.18 82.66 -17.23
N LEU A 6 25.02 81.38 -16.81
CA LEU A 6 24.78 80.17 -17.62
C LEU A 6 26.03 79.46 -18.22
N PHE A 7 26.14 78.18 -17.83
CA PHE A 7 26.61 77.01 -18.58
C PHE A 7 27.99 77.00 -19.27
N THR A 8 28.82 76.00 -18.89
CA THR A 8 29.55 75.16 -19.85
C THR A 8 29.82 73.77 -19.27
N LEU A 9 29.69 72.77 -20.16
CA LEU A 9 29.79 71.34 -19.92
C LEU A 9 31.22 70.87 -19.59
N SER A 10 31.35 69.78 -18.83
CA SER A 10 32.43 68.81 -19.05
C SER A 10 31.91 67.38 -18.89
N GLN A 11 32.02 66.62 -19.97
CA GLN A 11 31.63 65.21 -20.08
C GLN A 11 32.80 64.28 -19.72
N LYS A 12 32.41 63.16 -19.11
CA LYS A 12 32.96 61.79 -19.26
C LYS A 12 34.28 61.43 -18.56
N ARG A 13 34.13 60.53 -17.58
CA ARG A 13 34.79 59.21 -17.64
C ARG A 13 33.86 58.15 -17.01
N CYS A 14 33.43 57.19 -17.83
CA CYS A 14 32.69 56.00 -17.40
C CYS A 14 33.63 55.01 -16.71
N GLY A 15 33.23 54.49 -15.55
CA GLY A 15 33.75 53.27 -14.93
C GLY A 15 32.62 52.22 -14.84
N PRO A 16 32.91 50.91 -14.97
CA PRO A 16 31.88 49.89 -15.17
C PRO A 16 31.15 49.55 -13.87
N ALA A 17 29.83 49.36 -13.97
CA ALA A 17 28.98 48.85 -12.90
C ALA A 17 29.26 47.37 -12.61
N PRO A 18 29.14 46.90 -11.35
CA PRO A 18 29.30 45.48 -11.05
C PRO A 18 28.05 44.69 -11.51
N LEU A 19 28.27 43.71 -12.38
CA LEU A 19 27.30 42.70 -12.76
C LEU A 19 27.10 41.72 -11.60
N GLY A 20 25.99 41.85 -10.89
CA GLY A 20 25.52 40.86 -9.93
C GLY A 20 25.00 39.61 -10.63
N LEU A 21 25.86 38.60 -10.76
CA LEU A 21 25.48 37.23 -11.12
C LEU A 21 24.74 36.58 -9.94
N SER A 22 23.41 36.51 -10.01
CA SER A 22 22.63 35.53 -9.26
C SER A 22 21.48 34.99 -10.13
N GLN A 23 21.82 34.10 -11.05
CA GLN A 23 20.83 33.23 -11.70
C GLN A 23 20.49 32.10 -10.72
N PRO A 24 19.19 31.79 -10.46
CA PRO A 24 18.83 30.75 -9.51
C PRO A 24 19.17 29.36 -10.08
N ILE A 25 19.91 28.58 -9.30
CA ILE A 25 20.33 27.19 -9.54
C ILE A 25 19.16 26.26 -9.94
N GLY A 26 17.92 26.65 -9.65
CA GLY A 26 16.70 25.94 -10.06
C GLY A 26 16.43 25.93 -11.58
N SER A 27 16.93 26.92 -12.34
CA SER A 27 16.69 27.01 -13.79
C SER A 27 17.52 25.98 -14.57
N LEU A 28 18.80 25.80 -14.22
CA LEU A 28 19.66 24.80 -14.84
C LEU A 28 19.18 23.37 -14.58
N ARG A 29 18.70 23.07 -13.37
CA ARG A 29 18.17 21.74 -13.04
C ARG A 29 16.92 21.39 -13.85
N ARG A 30 16.02 22.36 -14.05
CA ARG A 30 14.83 22.18 -14.91
C ARG A 30 15.19 22.03 -16.39
N LEU A 31 16.25 22.71 -16.86
CA LEU A 31 16.71 22.62 -18.24
C LEU A 31 17.38 21.27 -18.53
N VAL A 32 18.25 20.80 -17.62
CA VAL A 32 18.86 19.46 -17.68
C VAL A 32 17.78 18.37 -17.61
N TYR A 33 16.73 18.58 -16.83
CA TYR A 33 15.56 17.70 -16.76
C TYR A 33 14.77 17.65 -18.09
N LYS A 34 14.46 18.80 -18.71
CA LYS A 34 13.80 18.84 -20.03
C LYS A 34 14.61 18.12 -21.11
N LEU A 35 15.92 18.30 -21.10
CA LEU A 35 16.83 17.66 -22.06
C LEU A 35 16.90 16.14 -21.85
N ARG A 36 16.99 15.66 -20.60
CA ARG A 36 16.96 14.21 -20.29
C ARG A 36 15.63 13.55 -20.64
N LYS A 37 14.50 14.25 -20.41
CA LYS A 37 13.17 13.74 -20.73
C LYS A 37 12.95 13.63 -22.25
N MET A 38 13.46 14.58 -23.03
CA MET A 38 13.43 14.49 -24.51
C MET A 38 14.25 13.30 -25.02
N LEU A 39 15.48 13.09 -24.49
CA LEU A 39 16.35 11.98 -24.89
C LEU A 39 15.76 10.60 -24.56
N MET A 40 15.09 10.45 -23.42
CA MET A 40 14.38 9.21 -23.06
C MET A 40 13.15 8.94 -23.94
N LEU A 41 12.42 9.99 -24.33
CA LEU A 41 11.22 9.86 -25.16
C LEU A 41 11.55 9.50 -26.61
N GLU A 42 12.64 10.05 -27.16
CA GLU A 42 13.13 9.67 -28.49
C GLU A 42 13.59 8.20 -28.55
N GLN A 43 14.18 7.67 -27.47
CA GLN A 43 14.55 6.25 -27.38
C GLN A 43 13.34 5.31 -27.28
N LEU A 44 12.23 5.76 -26.70
CA LEU A 44 10.99 4.97 -26.58
C LEU A 44 10.14 4.99 -27.86
N LEU A 45 10.19 6.06 -28.65
CA LEU A 45 9.43 6.18 -29.90
C LEU A 45 10.13 5.53 -31.11
N ALA A 46 11.42 5.23 -31.02
CA ALA A 46 12.18 4.60 -32.10
C ALA A 46 11.98 3.08 -32.23
N GLU A 47 11.35 2.41 -31.24
CA GLU A 47 11.20 0.93 -31.23
C GLU A 47 9.81 0.43 -31.69
N ASP A 48 8.83 1.32 -31.99
CA ASP A 48 7.43 0.93 -32.25
C ASP A 48 7.06 0.79 -33.75
N GLN A 49 8.03 0.47 -34.61
CA GLN A 49 7.77 0.16 -36.03
C GLN A 49 7.63 -1.36 -36.21
N PRO A 50 6.43 -1.90 -36.53
CA PRO A 50 6.25 -3.34 -36.69
C PRO A 50 6.88 -3.83 -38.00
N LYS A 51 7.89 -4.69 -37.92
CA LYS A 51 8.36 -5.49 -39.06
C LYS A 51 7.31 -6.57 -39.37
N GLN A 52 6.61 -6.41 -40.49
CA GLN A 52 5.73 -7.44 -41.03
C GLN A 52 6.56 -8.65 -41.48
N HIS A 53 6.36 -9.81 -40.83
CA HIS A 53 6.81 -11.10 -41.34
C HIS A 53 5.58 -11.94 -41.67
N VAL A 54 5.51 -12.38 -42.93
CA VAL A 54 4.41 -13.16 -43.48
C VAL A 54 4.72 -14.64 -43.23
N ASP A 55 3.97 -15.28 -42.33
CA ASP A 55 3.96 -16.75 -42.23
C ASP A 55 2.78 -17.31 -43.02
N ARG A 56 3.10 -18.17 -43.99
CA ARG A 56 2.14 -18.95 -44.77
C ARG A 56 1.99 -20.34 -44.13
N ALA A 57 0.75 -20.65 -43.79
CA ALA A 57 0.30 -21.91 -43.22
C ALA A 57 0.57 -23.13 -44.10
N ALA A 58 0.77 -24.28 -43.46
CA ALA A 58 0.34 -25.57 -43.97
C ALA A 58 -0.07 -26.47 -42.80
N ALA A 59 -1.38 -26.65 -42.64
CA ALA A 59 -1.99 -27.73 -41.89
C ALA A 59 -2.15 -28.94 -42.81
N MET A 60 -1.81 -30.14 -42.36
CA MET A 60 -2.37 -31.37 -42.89
C MET A 60 -2.61 -32.42 -41.78
N ASP A 61 -3.85 -32.88 -41.82
CA ASP A 61 -4.57 -33.98 -41.20
C ASP A 61 -3.80 -35.30 -40.98
N HIS A 62 -4.12 -36.02 -39.89
CA HIS A 62 -4.55 -37.43 -39.98
C HIS A 62 -5.15 -38.00 -38.67
N SER A 63 -6.47 -38.19 -38.73
CA SER A 63 -7.34 -39.23 -38.17
C SER A 63 -6.73 -40.48 -37.46
N LYS A 64 -7.29 -40.75 -36.25
CA LYS A 64 -7.75 -42.03 -35.64
C LYS A 64 -6.81 -43.26 -35.55
N HIS A 65 -6.63 -43.78 -34.32
CA HIS A 65 -7.10 -45.14 -33.95
C HIS A 65 -7.14 -45.38 -32.43
N SER A 66 -8.05 -46.27 -32.05
CA SER A 66 -8.45 -46.70 -30.70
C SER A 66 -7.90 -48.10 -30.40
N ARG A 67 -7.95 -48.50 -29.11
CA ARG A 67 -7.80 -49.86 -28.49
C ARG A 67 -6.38 -50.24 -28.10
N ASN A 68 -6.12 -51.01 -27.04
CA ASN A 68 -6.77 -51.42 -25.78
C ASN A 68 -5.68 -52.25 -25.03
N THR A 69 -5.98 -52.71 -23.81
CA THR A 69 -5.29 -53.78 -23.02
C THR A 69 -3.99 -53.33 -22.32
N SER A 70 -3.72 -53.46 -21.02
CA SER A 70 -4.18 -54.19 -19.82
C SER A 70 -3.02 -55.02 -19.26
N THR A 71 -2.96 -55.09 -17.92
CA THR A 71 -2.16 -56.00 -17.07
C THR A 71 -0.68 -55.61 -16.90
N ASP A 72 -0.03 -55.73 -15.73
CA ASP A 72 -0.38 -56.38 -14.47
C ASP A 72 0.61 -55.92 -13.37
N LYS A 73 0.16 -55.93 -12.10
CA LYS A 73 0.86 -56.30 -10.83
C LYS A 73 2.20 -55.63 -10.43
N LYS A 74 2.64 -55.60 -9.16
CA LYS A 74 2.12 -55.68 -7.78
C LYS A 74 3.38 -55.60 -6.87
N ASP A 75 3.15 -55.49 -5.56
CA ASP A 75 4.06 -55.77 -4.44
C ASP A 75 5.02 -54.62 -4.05
N SER A 76 4.93 -53.99 -2.87
CA SER A 76 4.77 -54.38 -1.45
C SER A 76 6.09 -54.16 -0.71
N GLY A 77 6.05 -53.50 0.44
CA GLY A 77 7.23 -53.32 1.29
C GLY A 77 6.99 -52.34 2.42
N ASP A 78 6.35 -52.83 3.48
CA ASP A 78 6.26 -52.27 4.82
C ASP A 78 7.63 -52.24 5.52
N THR A 79 7.95 -51.17 6.26
CA THR A 79 8.69 -51.22 7.54
C THR A 79 8.49 -49.92 8.34
N GLY A 80 7.67 -50.00 9.39
CA GLY A 80 8.11 -49.84 10.78
C GLY A 80 8.81 -48.53 11.24
N GLY A 81 8.07 -47.73 12.01
CA GLY A 81 8.44 -47.31 13.37
C GLY A 81 9.53 -46.23 13.59
N SER A 82 9.14 -45.09 14.16
CA SER A 82 9.48 -44.79 15.57
C SER A 82 8.69 -43.58 16.06
N VAL A 83 8.14 -43.74 17.27
CA VAL A 83 7.44 -42.75 18.08
C VAL A 83 8.49 -42.07 18.95
N LEU A 84 8.51 -40.74 19.00
CA LEU A 84 9.14 -40.00 20.11
C LEU A 84 8.18 -38.91 20.59
N ASN A 85 7.44 -39.26 21.64
CA ASN A 85 6.78 -38.33 22.54
C ASN A 85 7.85 -37.67 23.42
N GLY A 86 7.99 -36.36 23.34
CA GLY A 86 8.66 -35.54 24.34
C GLY A 86 7.62 -34.88 25.23
N HIS A 87 7.27 -35.53 26.35
CA HIS A 87 6.63 -34.92 27.50
C HIS A 87 7.60 -33.92 28.14
N PHE A 88 7.16 -32.68 28.38
CA PHE A 88 7.83 -31.73 29.26
C PHE A 88 6.82 -31.26 30.30
N ASP A 89 6.91 -31.85 31.49
CA ASP A 89 6.14 -31.50 32.69
C ASP A 89 6.90 -30.48 33.54
N GLY A 90 6.13 -29.58 34.18
CA GLY A 90 6.56 -28.73 35.30
C GLY A 90 6.93 -27.30 34.86
N MET A 91 6.44 -26.23 35.48
CA MET A 91 6.01 -26.08 36.87
C MET A 91 5.18 -24.80 37.00
N VAL A 92 3.96 -24.94 37.51
CA VAL A 92 3.09 -23.84 37.94
C VAL A 92 3.58 -23.34 39.28
N THR A 93 3.96 -22.07 39.39
CA THR A 93 4.11 -21.38 40.68
C THR A 93 3.02 -20.35 40.84
N ARG A 94 2.14 -20.62 41.81
CA ARG A 94 1.05 -19.75 42.27
C ARG A 94 1.58 -18.98 43.49
N ALA A 95 1.33 -17.67 43.55
CA ALA A 95 1.51 -16.85 44.74
C ALA A 95 0.26 -15.97 44.95
N PRO A 96 -0.02 -15.55 46.21
CA PRO A 96 -1.38 -15.46 46.74
C PRO A 96 -2.03 -14.07 46.62
N GLY A 97 -3.34 -14.06 46.83
CA GLY A 97 -4.21 -12.91 46.74
C GLY A 97 -3.98 -11.84 47.81
N GLY A 98 -4.32 -10.61 47.44
CA GLY A 98 -4.45 -9.44 48.30
C GLY A 98 -5.80 -8.77 48.06
N THR A 99 -6.54 -8.59 49.14
CA THR A 99 -7.90 -8.05 49.22
C THR A 99 -7.93 -6.51 49.11
N GLY A 100 -8.94 -6.00 48.38
CA GLY A 100 -9.72 -4.81 48.76
C GLY A 100 -9.17 -3.44 48.40
N ARG A 101 -9.87 -2.73 47.49
CA ARG A 101 -10.64 -1.52 47.83
C ARG A 101 -11.36 -0.96 46.60
N SER A 102 -12.65 -0.70 46.77
CA SER A 102 -13.49 0.05 45.84
C SER A 102 -13.09 1.52 45.82
N SER A 103 -12.96 2.10 44.63
CA SER A 103 -13.05 3.54 44.43
C SER A 103 -13.92 3.80 43.20
N ALA A 104 -15.07 4.43 43.45
CA ALA A 104 -16.01 4.89 42.43
C ALA A 104 -15.32 5.88 41.47
N ALA A 105 -15.56 5.72 40.17
CA ALA A 105 -15.17 6.70 39.15
C ALA A 105 -16.24 7.80 39.05
N PRO A 106 -15.86 9.08 38.91
CA PRO A 106 -16.83 10.16 38.74
C PRO A 106 -17.38 10.17 37.31
N ALA A 107 -18.62 10.64 37.20
CA ALA A 107 -19.39 10.77 35.96
C ALA A 107 -18.66 11.66 34.92
N ALA A 108 -18.73 11.25 33.65
CA ALA A 108 -18.19 12.01 32.52
C ALA A 108 -19.25 12.99 31.98
N GLU A 109 -18.91 14.28 31.99
CA GLU A 109 -19.64 15.36 31.31
C GLU A 109 -19.45 15.29 29.78
N PRO A 110 -20.44 15.71 28.96
CA PRO A 110 -20.36 15.62 27.52
C PRO A 110 -19.74 16.89 26.91
N GLY A 111 -18.64 16.75 26.16
CA GLY A 111 -18.18 17.83 25.29
C GLY A 111 -16.77 17.67 24.75
N SER A 112 -16.63 17.31 23.46
CA SER A 112 -15.40 17.58 22.72
C SER A 112 -15.70 17.83 21.24
N ARG A 113 -15.93 19.10 20.90
CA ARG A 113 -15.77 19.61 19.53
C ARG A 113 -14.30 19.94 19.21
N VAL A 114 -13.37 19.70 20.14
CA VAL A 114 -11.95 20.12 20.03
C VAL A 114 -11.06 19.02 19.44
N ALA A 115 -11.43 17.74 19.58
CA ALA A 115 -10.61 16.62 19.07
C ALA A 115 -10.54 16.56 17.53
N ALA A 116 -11.61 16.97 16.83
CA ALA A 116 -11.68 16.89 15.37
C ALA A 116 -10.65 17.81 14.66
N ALA A 117 -10.45 19.02 15.18
CA ALA A 117 -9.56 20.01 14.59
C ALA A 117 -8.07 19.63 14.75
N GLY A 118 -7.69 19.07 15.90
CA GLY A 118 -6.30 18.66 16.16
C GLY A 118 -5.84 17.42 15.36
N VAL A 119 -6.77 16.55 14.97
CA VAL A 119 -6.46 15.32 14.23
C VAL A 119 -6.37 15.56 12.71
N MET A 120 -7.21 16.43 12.14
CA MET A 120 -7.01 16.89 10.75
C MET A 120 -5.66 17.59 10.57
N GLU A 121 -5.15 18.23 11.62
CA GLU A 121 -3.82 18.86 11.63
C GLU A 121 -2.67 17.82 11.58
N SER A 122 -2.80 16.66 12.26
CA SER A 122 -1.73 15.64 12.24
C SER A 122 -1.55 14.97 10.87
N TRP A 123 -2.61 14.94 10.06
CA TRP A 123 -2.58 14.40 8.69
C TRP A 123 -2.00 15.41 7.68
N ARG A 124 -2.01 16.70 8.03
CA ARG A 124 -1.44 17.77 7.18
C ARG A 124 0.08 17.76 7.20
N ASP A 125 0.69 17.49 8.36
CA ASP A 125 2.14 17.61 8.56
C ASP A 125 2.96 16.34 8.27
N GLU A 126 2.33 15.19 7.98
CA GLU A 126 3.07 13.98 7.64
C GLU A 126 3.74 14.13 6.25
N ARG A 127 5.08 14.06 6.21
CA ARG A 127 5.85 14.05 4.96
C ARG A 127 5.58 12.76 4.22
N THR A 128 4.73 12.82 3.21
CA THR A 128 4.50 11.71 2.29
C THR A 128 5.62 11.62 1.25
N ARG A 129 5.87 10.41 0.76
CA ARG A 129 6.78 10.16 -0.37
C ARG A 129 6.27 10.93 -1.59
N SER A 130 7.11 11.66 -2.32
CA SER A 130 6.66 12.42 -3.50
C SER A 130 6.90 11.70 -4.84
N VAL A 131 6.35 12.25 -5.93
CA VAL A 131 6.63 11.76 -7.29
C VAL A 131 8.10 12.00 -7.65
N GLU A 132 8.68 13.12 -7.24
CA GLU A 132 10.10 13.41 -7.43
C GLU A 132 10.99 12.41 -6.66
N ASP A 133 10.61 12.02 -5.44
CA ASP A 133 11.30 10.95 -4.69
C ASP A 133 11.28 9.62 -5.46
N ASN A 134 10.18 9.33 -6.17
CA ASN A 134 10.05 8.13 -7.01
C ASN A 134 11.01 8.16 -8.19
N GLU A 135 11.05 9.28 -8.92
CA GLU A 135 11.93 9.47 -10.07
C GLU A 135 13.41 9.38 -9.66
N MET A 136 13.77 9.97 -8.51
CA MET A 136 15.15 9.96 -8.01
C MET A 136 15.59 8.58 -7.50
N SER A 137 14.69 7.80 -6.88
CA SER A 137 15.00 6.48 -6.32
C SER A 137 14.91 5.34 -7.34
N LEU A 138 14.24 5.52 -8.47
CA LEU A 138 14.04 4.45 -9.46
C LEU A 138 15.37 3.85 -9.99
N PRO A 139 16.40 4.65 -10.34
CA PRO A 139 17.68 4.09 -10.80
C PRO A 139 18.41 3.27 -9.73
N SER A 140 18.34 3.69 -8.45
CA SER A 140 18.99 2.95 -7.36
C SER A 140 18.27 1.64 -7.04
N LEU A 141 16.93 1.64 -7.08
CA LEU A 141 16.13 0.41 -6.98
C LEU A 141 16.41 -0.55 -8.14
N ALA A 142 16.47 -0.07 -9.37
CA ALA A 142 16.82 -0.89 -10.53
C ALA A 142 18.24 -1.47 -10.39
N ALA A 143 19.20 -0.69 -9.90
CA ALA A 143 20.54 -1.22 -9.60
C ALA A 143 20.49 -2.33 -8.54
N ALA A 144 19.72 -2.15 -7.46
CA ALA A 144 19.55 -3.18 -6.42
C ALA A 144 18.93 -4.47 -6.99
N TYR A 145 17.89 -4.38 -7.82
CA TYR A 145 17.32 -5.55 -8.49
C TYR A 145 18.30 -6.23 -9.44
N THR A 146 19.16 -5.48 -10.13
CA THR A 146 20.23 -6.06 -10.95
C THR A 146 21.20 -6.87 -10.08
N THR A 147 21.56 -6.36 -8.91
CA THR A 147 22.41 -7.06 -7.93
C THR A 147 21.74 -8.32 -7.42
N ILE A 148 20.43 -8.28 -7.14
CA ILE A 148 19.66 -9.47 -6.73
C ILE A 148 19.70 -10.54 -7.83
N LEU A 149 19.46 -10.19 -9.10
CA LEU A 149 19.52 -11.16 -10.21
C LEU A 149 20.88 -11.86 -10.28
N ARG A 150 21.98 -11.10 -10.20
CA ARG A 150 23.33 -11.68 -10.16
C ARG A 150 23.54 -12.56 -8.93
N GLY A 151 23.05 -12.14 -7.78
CA GLY A 151 23.13 -12.91 -6.52
C GLY A 151 22.35 -14.23 -6.56
N LEU A 152 21.34 -14.33 -7.42
CA LEU A 152 20.60 -15.58 -7.67
C LEU A 152 21.28 -16.49 -8.72
N GLY A 153 22.41 -16.07 -9.30
CA GLY A 153 23.12 -16.81 -10.35
C GLY A 153 22.54 -16.62 -11.76
N GLU A 154 21.62 -15.68 -11.96
CA GLU A 154 21.06 -15.38 -13.27
C GLU A 154 21.99 -14.47 -14.09
N ASP A 155 21.92 -14.59 -15.42
CA ASP A 155 22.54 -13.64 -16.36
C ASP A 155 21.58 -12.46 -16.64
N PRO A 156 21.88 -11.23 -16.16
CA PRO A 156 21.03 -10.07 -16.45
C PRO A 156 21.01 -9.65 -17.92
N GLN A 157 21.92 -10.15 -18.75
CA GLN A 157 21.98 -9.85 -20.18
C GLN A 157 21.05 -10.74 -21.03
N ARG A 158 20.48 -11.80 -20.46
CA ARG A 158 19.53 -12.63 -21.22
C ARG A 158 18.29 -11.81 -21.60
N GLN A 159 17.74 -12.09 -22.79
CA GLN A 159 16.66 -11.31 -23.40
C GLN A 159 15.49 -11.02 -22.44
N GLY A 160 15.09 -12.01 -21.63
CA GLY A 160 14.00 -11.86 -20.66
C GLY A 160 14.29 -10.97 -19.44
N LEU A 161 15.56 -10.72 -19.10
CA LEU A 161 15.97 -9.95 -17.91
C LEU A 161 16.46 -8.54 -18.20
N LEU A 162 16.75 -8.19 -19.45
CA LEU A 162 17.27 -6.86 -19.81
C LEU A 162 16.48 -5.69 -19.20
N LYS A 163 15.15 -5.76 -19.25
CA LYS A 163 14.25 -4.74 -18.68
C LYS A 163 13.71 -5.12 -17.29
N THR A 164 14.06 -6.29 -16.72
CA THR A 164 13.54 -6.75 -15.42
C THR A 164 13.90 -5.83 -14.24
N PRO A 165 15.14 -5.33 -14.10
CA PRO A 165 15.46 -4.46 -12.96
C PRO A 165 14.58 -3.21 -12.87
N TRP A 166 14.29 -2.60 -14.02
CA TRP A 166 13.38 -1.45 -14.11
C TRP A 166 11.93 -1.84 -13.84
N ARG A 167 11.43 -2.93 -14.46
CA ARG A 167 10.06 -3.42 -14.22
C ARG A 167 9.83 -3.77 -12.75
N ALA A 168 10.79 -4.43 -12.11
CA ALA A 168 10.73 -4.81 -10.70
C ALA A 168 10.76 -3.58 -9.78
N ALA A 169 11.63 -2.62 -10.07
CA ALA A 169 11.70 -1.35 -9.34
C ALA A 169 10.36 -0.59 -9.42
N THR A 170 9.81 -0.40 -10.62
CA THR A 170 8.52 0.27 -10.82
C THR A 170 7.38 -0.48 -10.16
N ALA A 171 7.35 -1.82 -10.23
CA ALA A 171 6.34 -2.63 -9.55
C ALA A 171 6.40 -2.45 -8.02
N MET A 172 7.60 -2.49 -7.44
CA MET A 172 7.75 -2.27 -5.99
C MET A 172 7.32 -0.85 -5.58
N GLN A 173 7.62 0.17 -6.39
CA GLN A 173 7.14 1.53 -6.16
C GLN A 173 5.60 1.59 -6.18
N PHE A 174 4.94 0.87 -7.10
CA PHE A 174 3.48 0.78 -7.16
C PHE A 174 2.89 0.03 -5.95
N PHE A 175 3.47 -1.11 -5.55
CA PHE A 175 3.03 -1.86 -4.38
C PHE A 175 3.19 -1.08 -3.07
N THR A 176 4.02 -0.03 -3.06
CA THR A 176 4.28 0.84 -1.92
C THR A 176 3.77 2.28 -2.14
N LYS A 177 2.87 2.50 -3.11
CA LYS A 177 2.36 3.84 -3.40
C LYS A 177 1.57 4.46 -2.24
N GLY A 178 1.02 3.66 -1.33
CA GLY A 178 0.22 4.13 -0.20
C GLY A 178 0.97 5.05 0.78
N TYR A 179 2.32 5.09 0.72
CA TYR A 179 3.14 6.05 1.47
C TYR A 179 3.10 7.49 0.89
N GLN A 180 2.59 7.67 -0.34
CA GLN A 180 2.45 8.98 -0.98
C GLN A 180 1.06 9.59 -0.80
N GLU A 181 0.08 8.79 -0.35
CA GLU A 181 -1.32 9.17 -0.30
C GLU A 181 -1.70 9.68 1.10
N LYS A 182 -2.31 10.86 1.15
CA LYS A 182 -2.97 11.36 2.37
C LYS A 182 -4.46 11.05 2.28
N ILE A 183 -5.03 10.65 3.41
CA ILE A 183 -6.45 10.27 3.44
C ILE A 183 -7.33 11.51 3.20
N ILE A 184 -6.92 12.71 3.63
CA ILE A 184 -7.67 13.95 3.37
C ILE A 184 -7.92 14.18 1.87
N ASP A 185 -6.90 13.94 1.04
CA ASP A 185 -6.98 14.07 -0.43
C ASP A 185 -7.90 12.99 -1.03
N VAL A 186 -7.97 11.82 -0.38
CA VAL A 186 -8.83 10.73 -0.81
C VAL A 186 -10.29 10.99 -0.48
N LEU A 187 -10.59 11.58 0.69
CA LEU A 187 -11.95 11.89 1.12
C LEU A 187 -12.62 12.91 0.19
N ASN A 188 -11.92 13.98 -0.21
CA ASN A 188 -12.34 14.97 -1.22
C ASN A 188 -13.83 15.36 -1.11
N ASP A 189 -14.24 15.81 0.08
CA ASP A 189 -15.59 16.28 0.42
C ASP A 189 -16.73 15.27 0.12
N ALA A 190 -16.42 13.97 -0.03
CA ALA A 190 -17.42 12.93 -0.26
C ALA A 190 -18.07 12.43 1.04
N ILE A 191 -18.33 13.36 1.96
CA ILE A 191 -19.09 13.13 3.18
C ILE A 191 -20.44 13.80 2.99
N PHE A 192 -21.50 13.03 3.11
CA PHE A 192 -22.86 13.47 2.88
C PHE A 192 -23.62 13.48 4.20
N ASP A 193 -24.35 14.55 4.47
CA ASP A 193 -25.29 14.62 5.58
C ASP A 193 -26.57 13.88 5.17
N GLU A 194 -26.59 12.57 5.38
CA GLU A 194 -27.79 11.75 5.27
C GLU A 194 -28.25 11.40 6.69
N ASP A 195 -29.55 11.58 6.98
CA ASP A 195 -30.16 11.24 8.27
C ASP A 195 -30.34 9.72 8.40
N HIS A 196 -29.20 9.02 8.31
CA HIS A 196 -29.09 7.57 8.37
C HIS A 196 -28.27 7.20 9.61
N ASP A 197 -28.83 6.32 10.43
CA ASP A 197 -28.26 5.85 11.69
C ASP A 197 -28.15 4.32 11.79
N GLU A 198 -28.49 3.60 10.71
CA GLU A 198 -28.36 2.15 10.60
C GLU A 198 -26.99 1.72 10.06
N MET A 199 -26.67 0.43 10.19
CA MET A 199 -25.36 -0.11 9.81
C MET A 199 -25.15 -0.09 8.30
N VAL A 200 -24.06 0.54 7.86
CA VAL A 200 -23.60 0.50 6.47
C VAL A 200 -22.44 -0.50 6.35
N ILE A 201 -22.57 -1.45 5.42
CA ILE A 201 -21.53 -2.47 5.14
C ILE A 201 -21.04 -2.36 3.69
N VAL A 202 -19.73 -2.31 3.53
CA VAL A 202 -19.03 -2.59 2.27
C VAL A 202 -18.15 -3.80 2.46
N LYS A 203 -18.55 -4.92 1.84
CA LYS A 203 -17.87 -6.21 1.93
C LYS A 203 -17.21 -6.58 0.61
N ASP A 204 -16.30 -7.56 0.68
CA ASP A 204 -15.60 -8.12 -0.48
C ASP A 204 -14.73 -7.09 -1.23
N ILE A 205 -14.11 -6.18 -0.50
CA ILE A 205 -13.11 -5.27 -1.07
C ILE A 205 -11.83 -6.07 -1.27
N ASP A 206 -11.48 -6.35 -2.52
CA ASP A 206 -10.21 -6.99 -2.85
C ASP A 206 -9.03 -6.16 -2.36
N MET A 207 -8.10 -6.83 -1.70
CA MET A 207 -6.94 -6.20 -1.09
C MET A 207 -5.66 -6.93 -1.48
N PHE A 208 -4.67 -6.14 -1.87
CA PHE A 208 -3.30 -6.59 -2.11
C PHE A 208 -2.35 -5.75 -1.25
N SER A 209 -1.47 -6.42 -0.53
CA SER A 209 -0.43 -5.83 0.32
C SER A 209 0.87 -6.62 0.24
N MET A 210 1.89 -6.16 0.93
CA MET A 210 3.23 -6.75 0.96
C MET A 210 3.65 -7.04 2.39
N CYS A 211 3.97 -8.30 2.68
CA CYS A 211 4.50 -8.70 3.99
C CYS A 211 5.84 -8.02 4.25
N GLU A 212 5.94 -7.20 5.29
CA GLU A 212 7.18 -6.45 5.59
C GLU A 212 8.37 -7.35 5.95
N HIS A 213 8.10 -8.55 6.48
CA HIS A 213 9.15 -9.48 6.89
C HIS A 213 9.87 -10.15 5.72
N HIS A 214 9.21 -10.30 4.57
CA HIS A 214 9.73 -11.11 3.46
C HIS A 214 9.63 -10.41 2.09
N LEU A 215 8.98 -9.24 2.02
CA LEU A 215 8.67 -8.53 0.78
C LEU A 215 7.94 -9.43 -0.23
N VAL A 216 6.98 -10.21 0.27
CA VAL A 216 6.17 -11.16 -0.49
C VAL A 216 4.68 -10.82 -0.32
N PRO A 217 3.84 -10.98 -1.36
CA PRO A 217 2.45 -10.53 -1.28
C PRO A 217 1.59 -11.18 -0.19
N ILE A 218 0.68 -10.37 0.34
CA ILE A 218 -0.49 -10.77 1.12
C ILE A 218 -1.70 -10.32 0.30
N PHE A 219 -2.66 -11.19 0.06
CA PHE A 219 -3.87 -10.80 -0.68
C PHE A 219 -5.11 -11.47 -0.11
N GLY A 220 -6.25 -10.81 -0.24
CA GLY A 220 -7.48 -11.26 0.38
C GLY A 220 -8.59 -10.24 0.25
N ARG A 221 -9.51 -10.26 1.20
CA ARG A 221 -10.69 -9.39 1.23
C ARG A 221 -10.75 -8.60 2.51
N VAL A 222 -11.28 -7.39 2.39
CA VAL A 222 -11.61 -6.51 3.51
C VAL A 222 -13.12 -6.32 3.54
N HIS A 223 -13.68 -6.43 4.74
CA HIS A 223 -15.08 -6.17 5.04
C HIS A 223 -15.13 -5.05 6.06
N ILE A 224 -15.90 -4.00 5.75
CA ILE A 224 -16.02 -2.80 6.57
C ILE A 224 -17.49 -2.61 6.91
N GLY A 225 -17.79 -2.44 8.18
CA GLY A 225 -19.07 -1.99 8.70
C GLY A 225 -18.88 -0.72 9.52
N TYR A 226 -19.82 0.22 9.47
CA TYR A 226 -19.85 1.35 10.39
C TYR A 226 -21.28 1.79 10.69
N LEU A 227 -21.48 2.42 11.85
CA LEU A 227 -22.73 3.04 12.27
C LEU A 227 -22.59 4.55 12.13
N PRO A 228 -23.19 5.18 11.10
CA PRO A 228 -23.06 6.62 10.87
C PRO A 228 -23.62 7.43 12.05
N ASN A 229 -23.13 8.67 12.17
CA ASN A 229 -23.71 9.68 13.04
C ASN A 229 -24.17 10.86 12.17
N LYS A 230 -25.25 10.64 11.41
CA LYS A 230 -25.82 11.57 10.41
C LYS A 230 -24.92 11.92 9.21
N ARG A 231 -23.72 11.32 9.15
CA ARG A 231 -22.74 11.54 8.09
C ARG A 231 -22.35 10.22 7.47
N VAL A 232 -22.56 10.10 6.16
CA VAL A 232 -22.27 8.92 5.36
C VAL A 232 -21.10 9.21 4.43
N LEU A 233 -20.21 8.23 4.28
CA LEU A 233 -19.08 8.32 3.34
C LEU A 233 -19.48 7.72 1.99
N GLY A 234 -19.09 8.39 0.90
CA GLY A 234 -19.20 7.79 -0.43
C GLY A 234 -18.52 6.42 -0.47
N LEU A 235 -19.25 5.37 -0.86
CA LEU A 235 -18.81 3.96 -0.73
C LEU A 235 -17.44 3.68 -1.34
N SER A 236 -17.12 4.32 -2.47
CA SER A 236 -15.81 4.18 -3.14
C SER A 236 -14.63 4.65 -2.30
N LYS A 237 -14.84 5.52 -1.31
CA LYS A 237 -13.79 6.04 -0.44
C LYS A 237 -13.33 5.02 0.58
N LEU A 238 -14.20 4.11 1.03
CA LEU A 238 -13.80 3.00 1.90
C LEU A 238 -12.77 2.11 1.22
N ALA A 239 -13.00 1.74 -0.05
CA ALA A 239 -12.04 1.00 -0.85
C ALA A 239 -10.72 1.77 -1.06
N ARG A 240 -10.78 3.09 -1.23
CA ARG A 240 -9.56 3.91 -1.33
C ARG A 240 -8.79 3.98 -0.01
N ILE A 241 -9.46 4.04 1.14
CA ILE A 241 -8.80 3.94 2.46
C ILE A 241 -8.08 2.60 2.59
N VAL A 242 -8.68 1.49 2.14
CA VAL A 242 -8.01 0.19 2.09
C VAL A 242 -6.72 0.27 1.27
N GLU A 243 -6.77 0.85 0.07
CA GLU A 243 -5.60 1.00 -0.82
C GLU A 243 -4.46 1.85 -0.21
N ILE A 244 -4.76 2.94 0.50
CA ILE A 244 -3.74 3.78 1.16
C ILE A 244 -2.88 2.95 2.11
N TYR A 245 -3.49 2.05 2.86
CA TYR A 245 -2.78 1.25 3.85
C TYR A 245 -2.28 -0.08 3.30
N SER A 246 -2.99 -0.71 2.36
CA SER A 246 -2.59 -2.00 1.80
C SER A 246 -1.38 -1.85 0.88
N ARG A 247 -1.25 -0.72 0.17
CA ARG A 247 -0.10 -0.40 -0.69
C ARG A 247 1.11 0.10 0.11
N ARG A 248 1.47 -0.63 1.15
CA ARG A 248 2.60 -0.40 2.06
C ARG A 248 3.25 -1.75 2.39
N LEU A 249 4.42 -1.71 3.00
CA LEU A 249 4.95 -2.88 3.71
C LEU A 249 4.17 -3.01 5.02
N GLN A 250 3.61 -4.19 5.27
CA GLN A 250 2.59 -4.38 6.29
C GLN A 250 2.72 -5.68 7.09
N VAL A 251 2.06 -5.62 8.24
CA VAL A 251 1.57 -6.74 9.06
C VAL A 251 0.04 -6.64 9.07
N GLN A 252 -0.67 -7.77 8.90
CA GLN A 252 -2.12 -7.77 8.66
C GLN A 252 -2.92 -7.16 9.83
N GLU A 253 -2.47 -7.39 11.06
CA GLU A 253 -3.02 -6.83 12.29
C GLU A 253 -2.94 -5.30 12.28
N ARG A 254 -1.79 -4.75 11.86
CA ARG A 254 -1.57 -3.30 11.74
C ARG A 254 -2.44 -2.71 10.65
N LEU A 255 -2.47 -3.34 9.47
CA LEU A 255 -3.31 -2.94 8.34
C LEU A 255 -4.79 -2.84 8.76
N THR A 256 -5.30 -3.87 9.44
CA THR A 256 -6.70 -3.93 9.92
C THR A 256 -7.01 -2.75 10.86
N LYS A 257 -6.12 -2.49 11.82
CA LYS A 257 -6.29 -1.41 12.78
C LYS A 257 -6.23 -0.03 12.12
N GLN A 258 -5.30 0.17 11.20
CA GLN A 258 -5.12 1.44 10.48
C GLN A 258 -6.36 1.82 9.67
N ILE A 259 -6.97 0.86 8.97
CA ILE A 259 -8.22 1.09 8.21
C ILE A 259 -9.34 1.51 9.16
N ALA A 260 -9.54 0.79 10.27
CA ALA A 260 -10.60 1.11 11.23
C ALA A 260 -10.42 2.51 11.83
N VAL A 261 -9.19 2.84 12.27
CA VAL A 261 -8.86 4.15 12.85
C VAL A 261 -9.08 5.27 11.83
N ALA A 262 -8.63 5.10 10.59
CA ALA A 262 -8.81 6.11 9.55
C ALA A 262 -10.29 6.43 9.26
N ILE A 263 -11.15 5.41 9.26
CA ILE A 263 -12.60 5.60 9.07
C ILE A 263 -13.18 6.35 10.28
N THR A 264 -12.78 5.97 11.50
CA THR A 264 -13.20 6.67 12.71
C THR A 264 -12.78 8.13 12.71
N GLU A 265 -11.54 8.44 12.34
CA GLU A 265 -11.02 9.81 12.29
C GLU A 265 -11.72 10.64 11.19
N ALA A 266 -11.98 10.04 10.03
CA ALA A 266 -12.63 10.71 8.91
C ALA A 266 -14.12 11.03 9.15
N LEU A 267 -14.88 10.09 9.71
CA LEU A 267 -16.35 10.20 9.81
C LEU A 267 -16.87 10.51 11.20
N GLN A 268 -16.09 10.20 12.24
CA GLN A 268 -16.55 10.16 13.63
C GLN A 268 -17.90 9.42 13.77
N PRO A 269 -17.98 8.17 13.27
CA PRO A 269 -19.17 7.35 13.39
C PRO A 269 -19.33 6.86 14.83
N THR A 270 -20.51 6.38 15.17
CA THR A 270 -20.79 5.81 16.50
C THR A 270 -20.02 4.49 16.71
N GLY A 271 -19.66 3.80 15.63
CA GLY A 271 -18.76 2.65 15.68
C GLY A 271 -18.28 2.21 14.30
N VAL A 272 -17.18 1.44 14.29
CA VAL A 272 -16.57 0.86 13.07
C VAL A 272 -16.15 -0.57 13.36
N GLY A 273 -16.43 -1.48 12.43
CA GLY A 273 -15.90 -2.84 12.37
C GLY A 273 -15.13 -3.07 11.07
N VAL A 274 -13.92 -3.60 11.18
CA VAL A 274 -13.12 -4.03 10.02
C VAL A 274 -12.70 -5.47 10.22
N VAL A 275 -12.90 -6.31 9.21
CA VAL A 275 -12.42 -7.69 9.15
C VAL A 275 -11.60 -7.86 7.88
N ILE A 276 -10.42 -8.46 8.00
CA ILE A 276 -9.58 -8.85 6.86
C ILE A 276 -9.37 -10.35 6.90
N GLU A 277 -9.68 -11.02 5.80
CA GLU A 277 -9.32 -12.41 5.56
C GLU A 277 -8.31 -12.45 4.41
N ALA A 278 -7.11 -12.97 4.65
CA ALA A 278 -6.06 -12.97 3.63
C ALA A 278 -5.18 -14.22 3.64
N THR A 279 -4.64 -14.50 2.46
CA THR A 279 -3.62 -15.51 2.20
C THR A 279 -2.24 -14.85 2.17
N HIS A 280 -1.29 -15.46 2.87
CA HIS A 280 0.09 -14.98 2.95
C HIS A 280 0.99 -15.85 2.09
N MET A 281 1.54 -15.30 0.99
CA MET A 281 2.40 -16.10 0.12
C MET A 281 3.66 -16.58 0.85
N CYS A 282 4.13 -15.87 1.87
CA CYS A 282 5.23 -16.33 2.72
C CYS A 282 4.95 -17.64 3.49
N MET A 283 3.68 -18.04 3.63
CA MET A 283 3.26 -19.34 4.20
C MET A 283 2.88 -20.38 3.14
N VAL A 284 2.56 -19.94 1.91
CA VAL A 284 2.06 -20.81 0.84
C VAL A 284 3.20 -21.30 -0.06
N MET A 285 3.98 -20.39 -0.65
CA MET A 285 5.02 -20.76 -1.63
C MET A 285 6.37 -21.11 -1.00
N ARG A 286 6.53 -20.88 0.30
CA ARG A 286 7.76 -21.16 1.06
C ARG A 286 7.45 -21.46 2.53
N GLY A 287 8.48 -21.79 3.30
CA GLY A 287 8.35 -22.03 4.74
C GLY A 287 7.48 -23.26 5.02
N VAL A 288 6.36 -23.07 5.71
CA VAL A 288 5.45 -24.16 6.13
C VAL A 288 4.56 -24.72 5.00
N GLN A 289 4.47 -24.02 3.87
CA GLN A 289 3.80 -24.45 2.64
C GLN A 289 2.35 -24.94 2.84
N LYS A 290 1.51 -24.17 3.53
CA LYS A 290 0.11 -24.51 3.80
C LYS A 290 -0.83 -23.79 2.82
N MET A 291 -1.15 -24.48 1.73
CA MET A 291 -1.96 -23.94 0.60
C MET A 291 -3.29 -23.31 1.02
N ASN A 292 -3.99 -23.92 1.97
CA ASN A 292 -5.34 -23.51 2.36
C ASN A 292 -5.36 -22.61 3.61
N SER A 293 -4.19 -22.28 4.16
CA SER A 293 -4.13 -21.45 5.37
C SER A 293 -4.57 -20.03 5.05
N LYS A 294 -5.50 -19.52 5.87
CA LYS A 294 -5.95 -18.14 5.82
C LYS A 294 -5.84 -17.51 7.19
N THR A 295 -5.49 -16.24 7.22
CA THR A 295 -5.41 -15.44 8.44
C THR A 295 -6.58 -14.47 8.46
N VAL A 296 -7.37 -14.50 9.53
CA VAL A 296 -8.47 -13.56 9.76
C VAL A 296 -8.08 -12.64 10.90
N THR A 297 -8.15 -11.33 10.66
CA THR A 297 -7.91 -10.28 11.67
C THR A 297 -9.09 -9.35 11.71
N SER A 298 -9.39 -8.79 12.89
CA SER A 298 -10.49 -7.84 13.05
C SER A 298 -10.15 -6.70 13.99
N THR A 299 -10.70 -5.51 13.74
CA THR A 299 -10.66 -4.37 14.66
C THR A 299 -12.06 -3.81 14.80
N MET A 300 -12.53 -3.70 16.05
CA MET A 300 -13.84 -3.16 16.41
C MET A 300 -13.65 -1.92 17.28
N LEU A 301 -14.32 -0.82 16.93
CA LEU A 301 -14.28 0.47 17.61
C LEU A 301 -15.71 0.98 17.88
N GLY A 302 -15.88 1.78 18.94
CA GLY A 302 -17.17 2.30 19.37
C GLY A 302 -18.18 1.19 19.65
N VAL A 303 -19.42 1.36 19.17
CA VAL A 303 -20.52 0.41 19.41
C VAL A 303 -20.19 -1.02 18.97
N PHE A 304 -19.41 -1.24 17.91
CA PHE A 304 -18.98 -2.59 17.49
C PHE A 304 -18.10 -3.30 18.55
N ARG A 305 -17.40 -2.54 19.39
CA ARG A 305 -16.59 -3.09 20.49
C ARG A 305 -17.44 -3.32 21.74
N GLU A 306 -18.28 -2.35 22.06
CA GLU A 306 -19.03 -2.26 23.32
C GLU A 306 -20.29 -3.11 23.32
N ASP A 307 -21.03 -3.16 22.21
CA ASP A 307 -22.25 -3.94 22.06
C ASP A 307 -21.99 -5.26 21.28
N PRO A 308 -22.13 -6.42 21.93
CA PRO A 308 -22.03 -7.72 21.26
C PRO A 308 -23.06 -7.92 20.17
N LYS A 309 -24.28 -7.38 20.30
CA LYS A 309 -25.37 -7.62 19.33
C LYS A 309 -25.05 -6.99 17.98
N THR A 310 -24.64 -5.72 17.99
CA THR A 310 -24.16 -5.00 16.80
C THR A 310 -22.98 -5.74 16.15
N ARG A 311 -22.03 -6.24 16.94
CA ARG A 311 -20.90 -7.00 16.42
C ARG A 311 -21.33 -8.31 15.76
N ASP A 312 -22.24 -9.05 16.38
CA ASP A 312 -22.72 -10.33 15.87
C ASP A 312 -23.55 -10.16 14.60
N GLU A 313 -24.36 -9.10 14.52
CA GLU A 313 -25.07 -8.69 13.30
C GLU A 313 -24.08 -8.47 12.15
N PHE A 314 -23.05 -7.62 12.37
CA PHE A 314 -22.02 -7.36 11.37
C PHE A 314 -21.31 -8.63 10.91
N LEU A 315 -20.83 -9.45 11.85
CA LEU A 315 -20.10 -10.69 11.53
C LEU A 315 -20.98 -11.70 10.80
N THR A 316 -22.29 -11.67 11.00
CA THR A 316 -23.25 -12.51 10.27
C THR A 316 -23.46 -12.02 8.84
N LEU A 317 -23.62 -10.70 8.65
CA LEU A 317 -23.89 -10.09 7.34
C LEU A 317 -22.70 -10.21 6.35
N ILE A 318 -21.46 -10.28 6.85
CA ILE A 318 -20.26 -10.42 6.01
C ILE A 318 -19.95 -11.86 5.58
N ARG A 319 -20.68 -12.87 6.07
CA ARG A 319 -20.46 -14.29 5.74
C ARG A 319 -21.11 -14.76 4.43
N SER A 320 -21.94 -13.92 3.80
CA SER A 320 -22.71 -14.26 2.59
C SER A 320 -22.08 -13.74 1.31
#